data_AF-A0A4V1LMU6-F1
#
_entry.id   AF-A0A4V1LMU6-F1
#
_cell.length_a   1.000
_cell.length_b   1.000
_cell.length_c   1.000
_cell.angle_alpha   90.00
_cell.angle_beta   90.00
_cell.angle_gamma   90.00
#
_symmetry.space_group_name_H-M   'P 1'
#
loop_
_entity.id
_entity.type
_entity.pdbx_description
1 polymer ?
#
loop_
_entity_poly.entity_id
_entity_poly.type
_entity_poly.pdbx_seq_one_letter_code
_entity_poly.pdbx_strand_id
1 'polypeptide(L)'
;MRNYLYNIVPNLEPFDYSLHHDNQFINQEWILINGIEDARAMYVFKPNNELVISENDEVTKTRWSFINSNFLSITTEDGIVLIKAFYKDKDVLVLNQKASEEYSFFINASNYSVPINNKADVQKFLKAKYLKKASELIAEHEFYYIQRSKEYGPCTMKELFKKVKDKAVNAYCLIRDVNEVDYNKKLRIIDLLQEV
;
A
#
# COMPACT_ATOMS: atom_id res chain seq x y z
N MET A 1 -2.59 18.66 -0.03
CA MET A 1 -2.57 17.17 -0.08
C MET A 1 -3.92 16.54 0.20
N ARG A 2 -4.75 17.13 1.06
CA ARG A 2 -6.04 16.60 1.49
C ARG A 2 -6.89 16.04 0.34
N ASN A 3 -7.16 16.80 -0.72
CA ASN A 3 -7.99 16.34 -1.86
C ASN A 3 -7.50 15.06 -2.58
N TYR A 4 -6.19 14.81 -2.66
CA TYR A 4 -5.68 13.57 -3.28
C TYR A 4 -5.92 12.36 -2.37
N LEU A 5 -5.77 12.53 -1.06
CA LEU A 5 -6.00 11.46 -0.08
C LEU A 5 -7.49 11.11 0.02
N TYR A 6 -8.39 12.07 -0.16
CA TYR A 6 -9.84 11.79 -0.25
C TYR A 6 -10.20 10.87 -1.44
N ASN A 7 -9.46 10.94 -2.55
CA ASN A 7 -9.66 10.02 -3.67
C ASN A 7 -9.15 8.59 -3.39
N ILE A 8 -8.46 8.36 -2.26
CA ILE A 8 -7.98 7.05 -1.78
C ILE A 8 -9.03 6.37 -0.88
N VAL A 9 -10.05 7.11 -0.43
CA VAL A 9 -11.17 6.60 0.39
C VAL A 9 -12.01 5.50 -0.30
N PRO A 10 -12.21 5.48 -1.64
CA PRO A 10 -12.76 4.29 -2.28
C PRO A 10 -11.75 3.14 -2.19
N ASN A 11 -12.18 1.97 -1.74
CA ASN A 11 -11.38 0.74 -1.54
C ASN A 11 -10.54 0.70 -0.24
N LEU A 12 -11.11 1.18 0.85
CA LEU A 12 -10.61 0.95 2.21
C LEU A 12 -11.16 -0.36 2.77
N GLU A 13 -10.29 -1.17 3.35
CA GLU A 13 -10.64 -2.37 4.08
C GLU A 13 -10.82 -2.04 5.57
N PRO A 14 -11.90 -2.49 6.23
CA PRO A 14 -12.09 -2.24 7.65
C PRO A 14 -11.00 -2.93 8.46
N PHE A 15 -10.53 -2.26 9.53
CA PHE A 15 -9.67 -2.91 10.50
C PHE A 15 -10.35 -4.17 11.05
N ASP A 16 -9.65 -5.30 10.93
CA ASP A 16 -9.99 -6.57 11.59
C ASP A 16 -8.99 -6.85 12.71
N TYR A 17 -9.49 -7.06 13.93
CA TYR A 17 -8.65 -7.30 15.10
C TYR A 17 -7.80 -8.57 14.98
N SER A 18 -8.40 -9.67 14.54
CA SER A 18 -7.73 -10.97 14.46
C SER A 18 -6.61 -10.98 13.43
N LEU A 19 -6.80 -10.27 12.32
CA LEU A 19 -5.82 -10.22 11.23
C LEU A 19 -4.72 -9.19 11.49
N HIS A 20 -5.07 -8.00 11.99
CA HIS A 20 -4.18 -6.84 11.95
C HIS A 20 -3.57 -6.45 13.30
N HIS A 21 -4.20 -6.77 14.43
CA HIS A 21 -3.81 -6.23 15.74
C HIS A 21 -2.32 -6.47 16.05
N ASP A 22 -1.92 -7.74 16.17
CA ASP A 22 -0.56 -8.08 16.59
C ASP A 22 0.48 -7.91 15.47
N ASN A 23 0.07 -8.15 14.23
CA ASN A 23 1.00 -8.25 13.10
C ASN A 23 1.26 -6.92 12.39
N GLN A 24 0.28 -6.01 12.38
CA GLN A 24 0.32 -4.82 11.53
C GLN A 24 0.01 -3.53 12.26
N PHE A 25 -0.65 -3.55 13.42
CA PHE A 25 -1.11 -2.33 14.09
C PHE A 25 -0.27 -1.96 15.31
N ILE A 26 -0.06 -2.93 16.20
CA ILE A 26 0.63 -2.72 17.46
C ILE A 26 2.14 -2.56 17.27
N ASN A 27 2.72 -1.66 18.06
CA ASN A 27 4.15 -1.35 18.08
C ASN A 27 4.72 -0.88 16.72
N GLN A 28 3.85 -0.44 15.81
CA GLN A 28 4.27 0.20 14.56
C GLN A 28 4.36 1.72 14.73
N GLU A 29 5.21 2.34 13.93
CA GLU A 29 5.42 3.78 13.86
C GLU A 29 4.53 4.39 12.78
N TRP A 30 3.41 4.97 13.18
CA TRP A 30 2.42 5.55 12.27
C TRP A 30 2.64 7.06 12.12
N ILE A 31 3.14 7.49 10.97
CA ILE A 31 3.38 8.91 10.67
C ILE A 31 2.11 9.53 10.09
N LEU A 32 1.58 10.57 10.73
CA LEU A 32 0.44 11.34 10.25
C LEU A 32 0.82 12.16 9.01
N ILE A 33 0.17 11.94 7.86
CA ILE A 33 0.60 12.55 6.59
C ILE A 33 -0.24 13.76 6.16
N ASN A 34 -1.51 13.83 6.56
CA ASN A 34 -2.37 14.98 6.22
C ASN A 34 -2.12 16.20 7.13
N GLY A 35 -1.45 16.01 8.28
CA GLY A 35 -0.97 17.06 9.18
C GLY A 35 0.54 17.36 9.04
N ILE A 36 1.28 16.63 8.20
CA ILE A 36 2.74 16.75 8.09
C ILE A 36 3.21 18.11 7.53
N GLU A 37 2.30 18.88 6.90
CA GLU A 37 2.60 20.26 6.48
C GLU A 37 2.71 21.20 7.69
N ASP A 38 2.02 20.87 8.80
CA ASP A 38 1.98 21.68 10.03
C ASP A 38 3.04 21.18 11.03
N ALA A 39 3.01 19.89 11.34
CA ALA A 39 3.97 19.24 12.24
C ALA A 39 4.09 17.74 11.94
N ARG A 40 5.30 17.19 12.13
CA ARG A 40 5.52 15.75 12.01
C ARG A 40 5.09 15.07 13.30
N ALA A 41 3.95 14.39 13.25
CA ALA A 41 3.45 13.58 14.35
C ALA A 41 3.59 12.07 14.07
N MET A 42 4.12 11.32 15.04
CA MET A 42 4.26 9.86 15.01
C MET A 42 3.43 9.23 16.13
N TYR A 43 2.66 8.20 15.78
CA TYR A 43 1.75 7.51 16.67
C TYR A 43 2.19 6.06 16.83
N VAL A 44 2.23 5.57 18.07
CA VAL A 44 2.57 4.17 18.38
C VAL A 44 1.52 3.60 19.32
N PHE A 45 0.71 2.67 18.81
CA PHE A 45 -0.28 1.93 19.58
C PHE A 45 0.41 0.76 20.30
N LYS A 46 0.44 0.79 21.63
CA LYS A 46 1.07 -0.23 22.47
C LYS A 46 0.08 -1.30 22.93
N PRO A 47 0.53 -2.55 23.18
CA PRO A 47 -0.35 -3.65 23.56
C PRO A 47 -1.01 -3.47 24.94
N ASN A 48 -0.48 -2.58 25.78
CA ASN A 48 -1.03 -2.24 27.10
C ASN A 48 -2.08 -1.10 27.03
N ASN A 49 -2.71 -0.89 25.88
CA ASN A 49 -3.71 0.17 25.65
C ASN A 49 -3.14 1.60 25.80
N GLU A 50 -1.82 1.78 25.75
CA GLU A 50 -1.17 3.09 25.69
C GLU A 50 -0.99 3.52 24.23
N LEU A 51 -1.33 4.76 23.93
CA LEU A 51 -1.01 5.42 22.67
C LEU A 51 0.06 6.46 22.94
N VAL A 52 1.22 6.29 22.33
CA VAL A 52 2.33 7.25 22.40
C VAL A 52 2.31 8.11 21.15
N ILE A 53 2.26 9.41 21.32
CA ILE A 53 2.29 10.41 20.25
C ILE A 53 3.56 11.22 20.41
N SER A 54 4.36 11.32 19.35
CA SER A 54 5.58 12.13 19.33
C SER A 54 5.48 13.19 18.24
N GLU A 55 5.52 14.46 18.63
CA GLU A 55 5.40 15.62 17.76
C GLU A 55 6.36 16.71 18.23
N ASN A 56 7.17 17.27 17.33
CA ASN A 56 8.08 18.40 17.64
C ASN A 56 8.89 18.24 18.95
N ASP A 57 9.48 17.08 19.17
CA ASP A 57 10.25 16.69 20.37
C ASP A 57 9.44 16.52 21.68
N GLU A 58 8.13 16.74 21.64
CA GLU A 58 7.21 16.44 22.73
C GLU A 58 6.65 15.02 22.61
N VAL A 59 6.49 14.36 23.75
CA VAL A 59 5.92 13.02 23.84
C VAL A 59 4.69 13.04 24.72
N THR A 60 3.54 12.83 24.10
CA THR A 60 2.24 12.73 24.76
C THR A 60 1.84 11.27 24.86
N LYS A 61 1.34 10.87 26.04
CA LYS A 61 0.82 9.52 26.27
C LYS A 61 -0.65 9.59 26.60
N THR A 62 -1.45 8.81 25.89
CA THR A 62 -2.87 8.67 26.16
C THR A 62 -3.29 7.19 26.10
N ARG A 63 -4.58 6.92 26.25
CA ARG A 63 -5.14 5.58 26.17
C ARG A 63 -5.88 5.36 24.86
N TRP A 64 -5.82 4.14 24.37
CA TRP A 64 -6.65 3.66 23.28
C TRP A 64 -7.24 2.29 23.65
N SER A 65 -8.38 1.93 23.09
CA SER A 65 -8.95 0.60 23.26
C SER A 65 -9.67 0.16 22.00
N PHE A 66 -9.56 -1.13 21.68
CA PHE A 66 -10.45 -1.75 20.71
C PHE A 66 -11.86 -1.91 21.30
N ILE A 67 -12.89 -1.63 20.50
CA ILE A 67 -14.28 -1.76 20.93
C ILE A 67 -14.93 -2.96 20.24
N ASN A 68 -15.11 -2.89 18.92
CA ASN A 68 -15.66 -3.96 18.10
C ASN A 68 -15.43 -3.66 16.61
N SER A 69 -15.51 -4.70 15.77
CA SER A 69 -15.35 -4.58 14.31
C SER A 69 -14.09 -3.79 13.95
N ASN A 70 -14.24 -2.55 13.48
CA ASN A 70 -13.15 -1.65 13.13
C ASN A 70 -13.17 -0.35 13.98
N PHE A 71 -13.83 -0.37 15.13
CA PHE A 71 -13.95 0.76 16.04
C PHE A 71 -12.93 0.72 17.17
N LEU A 72 -12.29 1.86 17.39
CA LEU A 72 -11.36 2.14 18.46
C LEU A 72 -11.87 3.33 19.28
N SER A 73 -11.60 3.35 20.57
CA SER A 73 -11.63 4.59 21.36
C SER A 73 -10.23 5.14 21.55
N ILE A 74 -10.11 6.46 21.54
CA ILE A 74 -8.92 7.17 22.02
C ILE A 74 -9.37 8.16 23.08
N THR A 75 -8.62 8.25 24.17
CA THR A 75 -8.81 9.29 25.19
C THR A 75 -8.10 10.56 24.74
N THR A 76 -8.82 11.67 24.72
CA THR A 76 -8.31 13.03 24.49
C THR A 76 -8.56 13.87 25.73
N GLU A 77 -8.07 15.11 25.74
CA GLU A 77 -8.34 16.07 26.82
C GLU A 77 -9.85 16.33 26.99
N ASP A 78 -10.60 16.35 25.89
CA ASP A 78 -12.05 16.58 25.85
C ASP A 78 -12.89 15.32 26.15
N GLY A 79 -12.26 14.17 26.40
CA GLY A 79 -12.94 12.91 26.74
C GLY A 79 -12.62 11.77 25.78
N ILE A 80 -13.56 10.83 25.63
CA ILE A 80 -13.34 9.63 24.80
C ILE A 80 -13.93 9.85 23.41
N VAL A 81 -13.08 9.80 22.38
CA VAL A 81 -13.49 9.87 20.99
C VAL A 81 -13.58 8.48 20.37
N LEU A 82 -14.62 8.27 19.55
CA LEU A 82 -14.84 7.03 18.82
C LEU A 82 -14.30 7.16 17.40
N ILE A 83 -13.43 6.23 17.01
CA ILE A 83 -12.70 6.25 15.75
C ILE A 83 -12.99 4.96 14.98
N LYS A 84 -13.27 5.09 13.69
CA LYS A 84 -13.25 3.98 12.74
C LYS A 84 -11.86 3.89 12.13
N ALA A 85 -11.26 2.70 12.22
CA ALA A 85 -9.98 2.39 11.60
C ALA A 85 -10.19 1.61 10.30
N PHE A 86 -9.35 1.91 9.32
CA PHE A 86 -9.34 1.25 8.03
C PHE A 86 -7.90 1.11 7.53
N TYR A 87 -7.66 0.12 6.69
CA TYR A 87 -6.43 0.00 5.92
C TYR A 87 -6.71 0.27 4.45
N LYS A 88 -5.81 1.01 3.80
CA LYS A 88 -5.76 1.02 2.34
C LYS A 88 -4.94 -0.15 1.79
N ASP A 89 -3.92 -0.52 2.55
CA ASP A 89 -3.03 -1.66 2.42
C ASP A 89 -2.19 -1.81 3.70
N LYS A 90 -1.21 -2.72 3.71
CA LYS A 90 -0.36 -3.02 4.87
C LYS A 90 0.48 -1.86 5.43
N ASP A 91 0.70 -0.78 4.67
CA ASP A 91 1.53 0.35 5.13
C ASP A 91 0.74 1.65 5.27
N VAL A 92 -0.56 1.66 4.97
CA VAL A 92 -1.40 2.86 5.02
C VAL A 92 -2.63 2.62 5.89
N LEU A 93 -2.61 3.21 7.08
CA LEU A 93 -3.71 3.23 8.04
C LEU A 93 -4.52 4.52 7.87
N VAL A 94 -5.83 4.42 7.99
CA VAL A 94 -6.76 5.55 7.89
C VAL A 94 -7.68 5.53 9.09
N LEU A 95 -7.71 6.63 9.84
CA LEU A 95 -8.58 6.82 11.00
C LEU A 95 -9.62 7.88 10.67
N ASN A 96 -10.87 7.61 11.00
CA ASN A 96 -11.98 8.55 10.88
C ASN A 96 -12.70 8.69 12.21
N GLN A 97 -12.73 9.90 12.75
CA GLN A 97 -13.50 10.18 13.95
C GLN A 97 -14.99 10.16 13.61
N LYS A 98 -15.77 9.35 14.34
CA LYS A 98 -17.22 9.23 14.12
C LYS A 98 -17.86 10.61 14.35
N ALA A 99 -18.56 11.12 13.34
CA ALA A 99 -19.13 12.48 13.22
C ALA A 99 -18.25 13.55 12.53
N SER A 100 -17.06 13.18 12.03
CA SER A 100 -16.24 14.06 11.19
C SER A 100 -16.12 13.52 9.76
N GLU A 101 -16.17 14.42 8.78
CA GLU A 101 -15.81 14.14 7.38
C GLU A 101 -14.29 14.12 7.18
N GLU A 102 -13.52 14.40 8.24
CA GLU A 102 -12.07 14.40 8.19
C GLU A 102 -11.49 12.99 8.41
N TYR A 103 -10.61 12.60 7.50
CA TYR A 103 -9.82 11.39 7.59
C TYR A 103 -8.40 11.75 7.96
N SER A 104 -7.86 11.05 8.95
CA SER A 104 -6.44 11.05 9.29
C SER A 104 -5.76 9.90 8.59
N PHE A 105 -4.73 10.21 7.81
CA PHE A 105 -3.99 9.23 7.04
C PHE A 105 -2.63 9.02 7.68
N PHE A 106 -2.22 7.77 7.77
CA PHE A 106 -0.97 7.37 8.39
C PHE A 106 -0.17 6.46 7.46
N ILE A 107 1.14 6.59 7.50
CA ILE A 107 2.08 5.67 6.86
C ILE A 107 2.85 4.92 7.95
N ASN A 108 2.96 3.60 7.81
CA ASN A 108 3.84 2.80 8.65
C ASN A 108 5.30 3.08 8.27
N ALA A 109 6.08 3.65 9.18
CA ALA A 109 7.50 3.92 9.00
C ALA A 109 8.43 2.81 9.53
N SER A 110 7.91 1.84 10.30
CA SER A 110 8.72 0.81 10.99
C SER A 110 9.54 -0.07 10.05
N ASN A 111 9.09 -0.24 8.81
CA ASN A 111 9.75 -1.09 7.82
C ASN A 111 10.63 -0.30 6.83
N TYR A 112 10.80 1.01 7.02
CA TYR A 112 11.47 1.88 6.04
C TYR A 112 12.68 2.58 6.62
N SER A 113 13.81 2.49 5.91
CA SER A 113 15.07 3.11 6.31
C SER A 113 15.15 4.61 6.02
N VAL A 114 14.24 5.15 5.20
CA VAL A 114 14.20 6.56 4.83
C VAL A 114 13.15 7.26 5.69
N PRO A 115 13.53 8.31 6.45
CA PRO A 115 12.57 9.03 7.27
C PRO A 115 11.57 9.79 6.42
N ILE A 116 10.32 9.83 6.87
CA ILE A 116 9.24 10.61 6.28
C ILE A 116 9.05 11.85 7.15
N ASN A 117 9.57 12.98 6.70
CA ASN A 117 9.61 14.20 7.51
C ASN A 117 8.73 15.31 6.95
N ASN A 118 8.54 15.34 5.64
CA ASN A 118 7.78 16.38 4.98
C ASN A 118 6.92 15.80 3.85
N LYS A 119 6.12 16.68 3.24
CA LYS A 119 5.28 16.36 2.08
C LYS A 119 6.03 15.73 0.90
N ALA A 120 7.23 16.21 0.58
CA ALA A 120 7.99 15.67 -0.55
C ALA A 120 8.39 14.22 -0.28
N ASP A 121 8.74 13.90 0.97
CA ASP A 121 9.04 12.52 1.39
C ASP A 121 7.81 11.63 1.27
N VAL A 122 6.63 12.11 1.72
CA VAL A 122 5.36 11.38 1.57
C VAL A 122 5.06 11.11 0.10
N GLN A 123 5.19 12.11 -0.77
CA GLN A 123 4.94 11.95 -2.20
C GLN A 123 5.91 10.96 -2.83
N LYS A 124 7.20 11.06 -2.49
CA LYS A 124 8.24 10.14 -2.97
C LYS A 124 7.96 8.71 -2.51
N PHE A 125 7.57 8.53 -1.25
CA PHE A 125 7.22 7.25 -0.66
C PHE A 125 6.04 6.61 -1.40
N LEU A 126 4.91 7.32 -1.49
CA LEU A 126 3.69 6.78 -2.11
C LEU A 126 3.95 6.48 -3.59
N LYS A 127 4.64 7.37 -4.31
CA LYS A 127 5.01 7.16 -5.70
C LYS A 127 5.88 5.90 -5.86
N ALA A 128 6.96 5.77 -5.10
CA ALA A 128 7.85 4.61 -5.19
C ALA A 128 7.12 3.30 -4.87
N LYS A 129 6.29 3.31 -3.82
CA LYS A 129 5.49 2.16 -3.39
C LYS A 129 4.50 1.72 -4.47
N TYR A 130 3.67 2.63 -4.96
CA TYR A 130 2.62 2.27 -5.90
C TYR A 130 3.16 2.00 -7.31
N LEU A 131 4.27 2.64 -7.71
CA LEU A 131 5.01 2.24 -8.90
C LEU A 131 5.55 0.82 -8.76
N LYS A 132 6.20 0.49 -7.64
CA LYS A 132 6.69 -0.87 -7.39
C LYS A 132 5.56 -1.89 -7.41
N LYS A 133 4.43 -1.61 -6.76
CA LYS A 133 3.24 -2.48 -6.79
C LYS A 133 2.71 -2.68 -8.20
N ALA A 134 2.63 -1.61 -9.00
CA ALA A 134 2.21 -1.72 -10.40
C ALA A 134 3.21 -2.56 -11.21
N SER A 135 4.51 -2.33 -11.05
CA SER A 135 5.56 -3.13 -11.70
C SER A 135 5.55 -4.59 -11.27
N GLU A 136 5.29 -4.90 -9.99
CA GLU A 136 5.15 -6.27 -9.48
C GLU A 136 3.91 -6.95 -10.07
N LEU A 137 2.76 -6.28 -10.10
CA LEU A 137 1.54 -6.79 -10.73
C LEU A 137 1.76 -7.09 -12.22
N ILE A 138 2.43 -6.19 -12.95
CA ILE A 138 2.79 -6.40 -14.35
C ILE A 138 3.81 -7.55 -14.49
N ALA A 139 4.75 -7.66 -13.56
CA ALA A 139 5.77 -8.71 -13.60
C ALA A 139 5.21 -10.11 -13.30
N GLU A 140 4.22 -10.20 -12.40
CA GLU A 140 3.50 -11.42 -12.04
C GLU A 140 2.43 -11.77 -13.07
N HIS A 141 2.04 -10.82 -13.93
CA HIS A 141 1.08 -11.08 -14.99
C HIS A 141 1.60 -12.16 -15.95
N GLU A 142 0.71 -13.10 -16.25
CA GLU A 142 1.03 -14.28 -17.02
C GLU A 142 0.61 -14.13 -18.48
N PHE A 143 1.45 -14.67 -19.36
CA PHE A 143 1.22 -14.68 -20.79
C PHE A 143 1.47 -16.07 -21.37
N TYR A 144 0.71 -16.39 -22.41
CA TYR A 144 1.04 -17.47 -23.33
C TYR A 144 1.85 -16.89 -24.50
N TYR A 145 2.75 -17.68 -25.07
CA TYR A 145 3.49 -17.32 -26.28
C TYR A 145 3.50 -18.45 -27.30
N ILE A 146 3.54 -18.09 -28.58
CA ILE A 146 3.66 -19.04 -29.68
C ILE A 146 5.08 -19.04 -30.23
N GLN A 147 5.67 -20.23 -30.32
CA GLN A 147 6.95 -20.46 -30.97
C GLN A 147 6.86 -21.76 -31.77
N ARG A 148 7.35 -21.76 -33.03
CA ARG A 148 7.32 -22.95 -33.90
C ARG A 148 5.92 -23.59 -34.00
N SER A 149 4.89 -22.75 -34.14
CA SER A 149 3.47 -23.16 -34.27
C SER A 149 2.89 -23.92 -33.07
N LYS A 150 3.54 -23.84 -31.90
CA LYS A 150 3.03 -24.39 -30.64
C LYS A 150 2.93 -23.29 -29.58
N GLU A 151 1.86 -23.35 -28.80
CA GLU A 151 1.64 -22.47 -27.65
C GLU A 151 2.36 -23.01 -26.40
N TYR A 152 2.92 -22.10 -25.62
CA TYR A 152 3.64 -22.34 -24.38
C TYR A 152 3.23 -21.33 -23.32
N GLY A 153 3.22 -21.74 -22.07
CA GLY A 153 2.79 -20.92 -20.93
C GLY A 153 1.78 -21.65 -20.05
N PRO A 154 1.13 -20.96 -19.10
CA PRO A 154 1.35 -19.55 -18.79
C PRO A 154 2.75 -19.31 -18.20
N CYS A 155 3.29 -18.11 -18.41
CA CYS A 155 4.57 -17.71 -17.82
C CYS A 155 4.60 -16.20 -17.57
N THR A 156 5.33 -15.81 -16.54
CA THR A 156 5.45 -14.41 -16.13
C THR A 156 6.34 -13.61 -17.07
N MET A 157 6.21 -12.29 -17.03
CA MET A 157 7.12 -11.38 -17.74
C MET A 157 8.59 -11.61 -17.41
N LYS A 158 8.88 -11.86 -16.13
CA LYS A 158 10.24 -12.13 -15.66
C LYS A 158 10.82 -13.41 -16.28
N GLU A 159 10.00 -14.46 -16.40
CA GLU A 159 10.40 -15.72 -17.03
C GLU A 159 10.57 -15.58 -18.55
N LEU A 160 9.68 -14.85 -19.22
CA LEU A 160 9.80 -14.53 -20.64
C LEU A 160 11.09 -13.76 -20.92
N PHE A 161 11.38 -12.72 -20.13
CA PHE A 161 12.63 -11.95 -20.26
C PHE A 161 13.87 -12.81 -20.04
N LYS A 162 13.84 -13.72 -19.05
CA LYS A 162 14.92 -14.67 -18.82
C LYS A 162 15.11 -15.60 -20.03
N LYS A 163 14.02 -16.18 -20.55
CA LYS A 163 14.04 -17.05 -21.74
C LYS A 163 14.55 -16.34 -22.99
N VAL A 164 14.24 -15.05 -23.17
CA VAL A 164 14.77 -14.24 -24.28
C VAL A 164 16.27 -13.98 -24.09
N LYS A 165 16.72 -13.61 -22.89
CA LYS A 165 18.15 -13.43 -22.56
C LYS A 165 18.95 -14.71 -22.77
N ASP A 166 18.39 -15.84 -22.35
CA ASP A 166 18.99 -17.18 -22.51
C ASP A 166 18.87 -17.71 -23.95
N LYS A 167 18.32 -16.92 -24.88
CA LYS A 167 18.07 -17.27 -26.30
C LYS A 167 17.19 -18.51 -26.50
N ALA A 168 16.45 -18.92 -25.47
CA ALA A 168 15.48 -20.01 -25.54
C ALA A 168 14.23 -19.63 -26.33
N VAL A 169 13.80 -18.36 -26.23
CA VAL A 169 12.64 -17.80 -26.92
C VAL A 169 13.04 -16.56 -27.72
N ASN A 170 12.43 -16.38 -28.90
CA ASN A 170 12.67 -15.21 -29.73
C ASN A 170 11.82 -14.02 -29.23
N ALA A 171 12.42 -12.84 -29.06
CA ALA A 171 11.72 -11.63 -28.62
C ALA A 171 10.56 -11.20 -29.55
N TYR A 172 10.56 -11.64 -30.81
CA TYR A 172 9.49 -11.37 -31.78
C TYR A 172 8.35 -12.40 -31.74
N CYS A 173 8.39 -13.40 -30.84
CA CYS A 173 7.28 -14.31 -30.64
C CYS A 173 6.01 -13.56 -30.23
N LEU A 174 4.88 -13.98 -30.81
CA LEU A 174 3.57 -13.47 -30.44
C LEU A 174 3.21 -13.96 -29.04
N ILE A 175 2.54 -13.08 -28.29
CA ILE A 175 2.02 -13.35 -26.96
C ILE A 175 0.53 -13.03 -26.89
N ARG A 176 -0.15 -13.68 -25.97
CA ARG A 176 -1.48 -13.30 -25.52
C ARG A 176 -1.55 -13.35 -24.01
N ASP A 177 -2.38 -12.49 -23.46
CA ASP A 177 -2.76 -12.48 -22.07
C ASP A 177 -3.48 -13.79 -21.71
N VAL A 178 -3.35 -14.27 -20.46
CA VAL A 178 -4.15 -15.40 -19.97
C VAL A 178 -5.65 -15.15 -20.03
N ASN A 179 -6.09 -13.90 -19.95
CA ASN A 179 -7.49 -13.47 -20.05
C ASN A 179 -7.99 -13.31 -21.49
N GLU A 180 -7.10 -13.41 -22.48
CA GLU A 180 -7.44 -13.29 -23.90
C GLU A 180 -7.59 -14.67 -24.54
N VAL A 181 -8.63 -14.82 -25.37
CA VAL A 181 -8.98 -16.09 -26.00
C VAL A 181 -8.06 -16.41 -27.18
N ASP A 182 -7.47 -15.40 -27.82
CA ASP A 182 -6.67 -15.54 -29.04
C ASP A 182 -5.52 -14.51 -29.14
N TYR A 183 -4.75 -14.58 -30.24
CA TYR A 183 -3.60 -13.72 -30.52
C TYR A 183 -3.94 -12.53 -31.45
N ASN A 184 -5.21 -12.13 -31.57
CA ASN A 184 -5.62 -11.09 -32.52
C ASN A 184 -4.98 -9.73 -32.25
N LYS A 185 -4.59 -9.46 -30.99
CA LYS A 185 -3.87 -8.23 -30.60
C LYS A 185 -2.47 -8.13 -31.19
N LYS A 186 -1.91 -9.23 -31.73
CA LYS A 186 -0.57 -9.31 -32.35
C LYS A 186 0.56 -8.70 -31.49
N LEU A 187 0.39 -8.73 -30.17
CA LEU A 187 1.43 -8.34 -29.22
C LEU A 187 2.61 -9.30 -29.31
N ARG A 188 3.83 -8.79 -29.21
CA ARG A 188 5.06 -9.57 -29.17
C ARG A 188 5.78 -9.37 -27.85
N ILE A 189 6.66 -10.30 -27.50
CA ILE A 189 7.47 -10.20 -26.26
C ILE A 189 8.28 -8.89 -26.23
N ILE A 190 8.79 -8.43 -27.37
CA ILE A 190 9.53 -7.16 -27.48
C ILE A 190 8.66 -5.93 -27.19
N ASP A 191 7.36 -5.99 -27.47
CA ASP A 191 6.47 -4.85 -27.24
C ASP A 191 6.28 -4.65 -25.72
N LEU A 192 6.34 -5.73 -24.93
CA LEU A 192 6.36 -5.66 -23.47
C LEU A 192 7.72 -5.29 -22.86
N LEU A 193 8.81 -5.42 -23.62
CA LEU A 193 10.15 -4.97 -23.20
C LEU A 193 10.33 -3.45 -23.29
N GLN A 194 9.47 -2.75 -24.05
CA GLN A 194 9.56 -1.30 -24.25
C GLN A 194 8.78 -0.48 -23.21
N GLU A 195 7.89 -1.12 -22.45
CA GLU A 195 7.05 -0.46 -21.44
C GLU A 195 7.57 -0.59 -19.99
N VAL A 196 8.75 -1.20 -19.79
CA VAL A 196 9.39 -1.41 -18.48
C VAL A 196 10.56 -0.45 -18.25
#